data_AF-A0AAJ0DDP9-F1
#
_entry.id   AF-A0AAJ0DDP9-F1
#
_cell.length_a   1.000
_cell.length_b   1.000
_cell.length_c   1.000
_cell.angle_alpha   90.00
_cell.angle_beta   90.00
_cell.angle_gamma   90.00
#
_symmetry.space_group_name_H-M   'P 1'
#
loop_
_entity.id
_entity.type
_entity.pdbx_description
1 polymer ?
#
loop_
_entity_poly.entity_id
_entity_poly.type
_entity_poly.pdbx_seq_one_letter_code
_entity_poly.pdbx_strand_id
1 'polypeptide(L)'
;MALVTGVSAFDVFAAGHLRIAEGVFATCRFFAFVPIVVMLWVIVSPTKSTAEMFGQFRDYTGTWSSLGISVLAGQVTGVFACARSDALAHLSEEVEDAAVVVPRSMVWTYALSVPFTLIVLLTYCFNIGSIEEAVQAKHALVYVLRNAMPAAGPATGFAVMILILLIMVTISALASASRQIFAFALVPKPASVVLHG
;
A
#
# COMPACT_ATOMS: atom_id res chain seq x y z
N MET A 1 7.20 9.73 -14.84
CA MET A 1 8.61 9.55 -15.24
C MET A 1 9.56 10.44 -14.45
N ALA A 2 9.44 11.77 -14.50
CA ALA A 2 10.33 12.69 -13.75
C ALA A 2 10.37 12.48 -12.22
N LEU A 3 9.22 12.21 -11.60
CA LEU A 3 9.14 11.91 -10.15
C LEU A 3 9.93 10.63 -9.80
N VAL A 4 9.78 9.58 -10.62
CA VAL A 4 10.42 8.28 -10.41
C VAL A 4 11.93 8.42 -10.53
N THR A 5 12.42 9.12 -11.56
CA THR A 5 13.86 9.37 -11.73
C THR A 5 14.44 10.21 -10.61
N GLY A 6 13.69 11.20 -10.10
CA GLY A 6 14.13 12.01 -8.96
C GLY A 6 14.21 11.21 -7.65
N VAL A 7 13.24 10.34 -7.40
CA VAL A 7 13.25 9.43 -6.24
C VAL A 7 14.41 8.44 -6.34
N SER A 8 14.65 7.85 -7.52
CA SER A 8 15.78 6.95 -7.72
C SER A 8 17.13 7.64 -7.54
N ALA A 9 17.27 8.90 -7.98
CA ALA A 9 18.48 9.67 -7.73
C ALA A 9 18.69 9.94 -6.23
N PHE A 10 17.63 10.32 -5.51
CA PHE A 10 17.69 10.54 -4.07
C PHE A 10 18.17 9.30 -3.31
N ASP A 11 17.68 8.11 -3.68
CA ASP A 11 18.08 6.84 -3.07
C ASP A 11 19.58 6.55 -3.25
N VAL A 12 20.14 6.87 -4.43
CA VAL A 12 21.56 6.68 -4.73
C VAL A 12 22.44 7.66 -3.94
N PHE A 13 22.04 8.94 -3.85
CA PHE A 13 22.83 9.96 -3.16
C PHE A 13 22.68 9.94 -1.63
N ALA A 14 21.55 9.44 -1.09
CA ALA A 14 21.26 9.40 0.33
C ALA A 14 21.50 8.04 1.00
N ALA A 15 22.11 7.07 0.30
CA ALA A 15 22.30 5.68 0.74
C ALA A 15 22.89 5.55 2.17
N GLY A 16 23.78 6.47 2.59
CA GLY A 16 24.38 6.46 3.92
C GLY A 16 23.40 6.73 5.08
N HIS A 17 22.33 7.48 4.86
CA HIS A 17 21.32 7.83 5.87
C HIS A 17 19.99 7.10 5.69
N LEU A 18 19.91 6.26 4.65
CA LEU A 18 18.66 5.65 4.18
C LEU A 18 18.01 4.77 5.24
N ARG A 19 18.79 4.02 6.04
CA ARG A 19 18.28 3.17 7.13
C ARG A 19 17.55 3.98 8.22
N ILE A 20 18.12 5.14 8.59
CA ILE A 20 17.49 6.04 9.59
C ILE A 20 16.26 6.69 8.97
N ALA A 21 16.37 7.13 7.71
CA ALA A 21 15.26 7.74 6.98
C ALA A 21 14.07 6.78 6.81
N GLU A 22 14.30 5.50 6.49
CA GLU A 22 13.26 4.46 6.41
C GLU A 22 12.49 4.31 7.73
N GLY A 23 13.21 4.30 8.86
CA GLY A 23 12.59 4.28 10.20
C GLY A 23 11.74 5.52 10.46
N VAL A 24 12.28 6.71 10.20
CA VAL A 24 11.55 7.99 10.35
C VAL A 24 10.32 8.04 9.45
N PHE A 25 10.42 7.58 8.19
CA PHE A 25 9.30 7.53 7.26
C PHE A 25 8.22 6.54 7.69
N ALA A 26 8.60 5.40 8.27
CA ALA A 26 7.64 4.45 8.82
C ALA A 26 6.87 5.06 10.00
N THR A 27 7.58 5.69 10.94
CA THR A 27 6.96 6.38 12.08
C THR A 27 6.07 7.54 11.62
N CYS A 28 6.53 8.36 10.68
CA CYS A 28 5.75 9.48 10.13
C CYS A 28 4.46 8.98 9.47
N ARG A 29 4.52 7.90 8.67
CA ARG A 29 3.33 7.30 8.04
C ARG A 29 2.34 6.77 9.07
N PHE A 30 2.83 6.15 10.15
CA PHE A 30 1.98 5.67 11.23
C PHE A 30 1.22 6.82 11.91
N PHE A 31 1.90 7.93 12.22
CA PHE A 31 1.23 9.10 12.81
C PHE A 31 0.34 9.85 11.82
N ALA A 32 0.71 9.90 10.54
CA ALA A 32 -0.09 10.53 9.48
C ALA A 32 -1.43 9.82 9.24
N PHE A 33 -1.58 8.58 9.70
CA PHE A 33 -2.85 7.86 9.64
C PHE A 33 -3.97 8.53 10.46
N VAL A 34 -3.64 9.08 11.64
CA VAL A 34 -4.62 9.72 12.52
C VAL A 34 -5.30 10.93 11.87
N PRO A 35 -4.58 11.95 11.35
CA PRO A 35 -5.21 13.08 10.68
C PRO A 35 -5.93 12.66 9.39
N ILE A 36 -5.50 11.59 8.72
CA ILE A 36 -6.20 11.04 7.55
C ILE A 36 -7.60 10.57 7.94
N VAL A 37 -7.71 9.72 8.97
CA VAL A 37 -9.01 9.20 9.43
C VAL A 37 -9.88 10.32 9.96
N VAL A 38 -9.32 11.23 10.76
CA VAL A 38 -10.07 12.37 11.31
C VAL A 38 -10.62 13.27 10.20
N MET A 39 -9.80 13.62 9.20
CA MET A 39 -10.26 14.41 8.06
C MET A 39 -11.37 13.68 7.29
N LEU A 40 -11.22 12.37 7.09
CA LEU A 40 -12.21 11.57 6.37
C LEU A 40 -13.53 11.49 7.14
N TRP A 41 -13.51 11.41 8.47
CA TRP A 41 -14.72 11.34 9.29
C TRP A 41 -15.41 12.69 9.53
N VAL A 42 -14.63 13.77 9.67
CA VAL A 42 -15.16 15.11 9.95
C VAL A 42 -15.76 15.73 8.69
N ILE A 43 -15.12 15.53 7.53
CA ILE A 43 -15.51 16.20 6.29
C ILE A 43 -16.55 15.40 5.51
N VAL A 44 -16.51 14.08 5.60
CA VAL A 44 -17.29 13.23 4.71
C VAL A 44 -18.55 12.72 5.41
N SER A 45 -19.70 13.18 4.93
CA SER A 45 -21.00 12.64 5.33
C SER A 45 -21.28 11.34 4.58
N PRO A 46 -21.71 10.26 5.26
CA PRO A 46 -22.03 9.01 4.59
C PRO A 46 -23.10 9.24 3.52
N THR A 47 -22.75 8.92 2.27
CA THR A 47 -23.64 9.15 1.12
C THR A 47 -24.52 7.93 0.83
N LYS A 48 -24.08 6.71 1.20
CA LYS A 48 -24.80 5.46 0.97
C LYS A 48 -25.26 4.79 2.26
N SER A 49 -26.41 4.11 2.19
CA SER A 49 -26.92 3.31 3.31
C SER A 49 -26.16 1.97 3.44
N THR A 50 -26.11 1.40 4.65
CA THR A 50 -25.45 0.10 4.91
C THR A 50 -26.03 -1.03 4.06
N ALA A 51 -27.35 -0.99 3.79
CA ALA A 51 -28.03 -1.98 2.96
C ALA A 51 -27.60 -1.91 1.49
N GLU A 52 -27.36 -0.71 0.96
CA GLU A 52 -26.88 -0.55 -0.41
C GLU A 52 -25.41 -0.94 -0.56
N MET A 53 -24.58 -0.70 0.46
CA MET A 53 -23.15 -1.04 0.42
C MET A 53 -22.91 -2.56 0.44
N PHE A 54 -23.58 -3.30 1.32
CA PHE A 54 -23.42 -4.76 1.44
C PHE A 54 -24.37 -5.56 0.55
N GLY A 55 -25.44 -4.94 0.04
CA GLY A 55 -26.49 -5.62 -0.72
C GLY A 55 -26.33 -5.55 -2.24
N GLN A 56 -25.49 -4.66 -2.77
CA GLN A 56 -25.34 -4.50 -4.23
C GLN A 56 -24.03 -5.08 -4.76
N PHE A 57 -24.16 -6.21 -5.45
CA PHE A 57 -23.08 -6.80 -6.25
C PHE A 57 -23.39 -6.60 -7.73
N ARG A 58 -22.51 -5.88 -8.44
CA ARG A 58 -22.64 -5.61 -9.87
C ARG A 58 -21.30 -5.83 -10.56
N ASP A 59 -21.34 -6.44 -11.74
CA ASP A 59 -20.20 -6.44 -12.65
C ASP A 59 -20.26 -5.17 -13.51
N TYR A 60 -19.40 -4.20 -13.20
CA TYR A 60 -19.29 -2.93 -13.94
C TYR A 60 -18.53 -3.07 -15.27
N THR A 61 -17.78 -4.15 -15.43
CA THR A 61 -16.99 -4.45 -16.62
C THR A 61 -17.81 -5.20 -17.66
N GLY A 62 -18.78 -6.01 -17.22
CA GLY A 62 -19.59 -6.88 -18.07
C GLY A 62 -18.78 -7.98 -18.76
N THR A 63 -17.50 -8.14 -18.41
CA THR A 63 -16.56 -9.06 -19.04
C THR A 63 -16.55 -10.44 -18.39
N TRP A 64 -17.08 -10.57 -17.17
CA TRP A 64 -16.99 -11.80 -16.41
C TRP A 64 -18.22 -12.68 -16.63
N SER A 65 -18.02 -13.98 -16.86
CA SER A 65 -19.12 -14.91 -17.14
C SER A 65 -20.05 -15.17 -15.95
N SER A 66 -19.60 -14.84 -14.74
CA SER A 66 -20.41 -14.92 -13.53
C SER A 66 -19.99 -13.86 -12.51
N LEU A 67 -20.96 -13.47 -11.66
CA LEU A 67 -20.74 -12.54 -10.56
C LEU A 67 -19.66 -13.04 -9.59
N GLY A 68 -19.56 -14.35 -9.38
CA GLY A 68 -18.55 -14.96 -8.51
C GLY A 68 -17.11 -14.73 -9.00
N ILE A 69 -16.89 -14.85 -10.31
CA ILE A 69 -15.57 -14.59 -10.90
C ILE A 69 -15.23 -13.10 -10.81
N SER A 70 -16.21 -12.20 -11.00
CA SER A 70 -16.00 -10.77 -10.81
C SER A 70 -15.60 -10.41 -9.38
N VAL A 71 -16.15 -11.10 -8.36
CA VAL A 71 -15.76 -10.91 -6.96
C VAL A 71 -14.33 -11.40 -6.70
N LEU A 72 -13.98 -12.59 -7.22
CA LEU A 72 -12.62 -13.12 -7.11
C LEU A 72 -11.58 -12.21 -7.79
N ALA A 73 -11.90 -11.67 -8.96
CA ALA A 73 -11.07 -10.68 -9.64
C ALA A 73 -10.91 -9.39 -8.82
N GLY A 74 -11.97 -8.93 -8.16
CA GLY A 74 -11.91 -7.76 -7.26
C GLY A 74 -11.02 -7.98 -6.03
N GLN A 75 -10.87 -9.21 -5.54
CA GLN A 75 -10.03 -9.54 -4.39
C GLN A 75 -8.52 -9.43 -4.68
N VAL A 76 -8.11 -9.46 -5.94
CA VAL A 76 -6.70 -9.45 -6.36
C VAL A 76 -5.94 -8.27 -5.75
N THR A 77 -6.52 -7.07 -5.75
CA THR A 77 -5.91 -5.87 -5.15
C THR A 77 -5.66 -6.03 -3.65
N GLY A 78 -6.57 -6.70 -2.94
CA GLY A 78 -6.41 -7.01 -1.52
C GLY A 78 -5.27 -8.00 -1.27
N VAL A 79 -5.16 -9.03 -2.10
CA VAL A 79 -4.05 -10.00 -2.04
C VAL A 79 -2.70 -9.33 -2.27
N PHE A 80 -2.61 -8.40 -3.24
CA PHE A 80 -1.39 -7.62 -3.48
C PHE A 80 -0.95 -6.79 -2.27
N ALA A 81 -1.88 -6.28 -1.46
CA ALA A 81 -1.55 -5.56 -0.24
C ALA A 81 -0.91 -6.48 0.81
N CYS A 82 -1.35 -7.74 0.89
CA CYS A 82 -0.84 -8.74 1.82
C CYS A 82 0.46 -9.41 1.35
N ALA A 83 0.77 -9.36 0.05
CA ALA A 83 1.90 -10.06 -0.56
C ALA A 83 3.28 -9.62 -0.02
N ARG A 84 3.38 -8.45 0.63
CA ARG A 84 4.65 -7.85 1.09
C ARG A 84 5.28 -8.52 2.31
N SER A 85 4.65 -9.55 2.89
CA SER A 85 5.15 -10.24 4.09
C SER A 85 6.34 -11.18 3.81
N ASP A 86 6.53 -11.59 2.57
CA ASP A 86 7.64 -12.45 2.12
C ASP A 86 9.01 -11.81 2.38
N ALA A 87 9.12 -10.49 2.16
CA ALA A 87 10.35 -9.73 2.38
C ALA A 87 10.90 -9.86 3.81
N LEU A 88 10.03 -10.00 4.82
CA LEU A 88 10.43 -10.19 6.21
C LEU A 88 11.03 -11.58 6.48
N ALA A 89 10.57 -12.60 5.74
CA ALA A 89 11.15 -13.94 5.84
C ALA A 89 12.55 -13.98 5.23
N HIS A 90 12.78 -13.22 4.16
CA HIS A 90 14.12 -13.08 3.56
C HIS A 90 15.08 -12.25 4.42
N LEU A 91 14.57 -11.29 5.21
CA LEU A 91 15.39 -10.55 6.17
C LEU A 91 15.71 -11.33 7.45
N SER A 92 15.25 -12.58 7.58
CA SER A 92 15.44 -13.39 8.79
C SER A 92 16.91 -13.67 9.12
N GLU A 93 17.78 -13.67 8.13
CA GLU A 93 19.23 -13.81 8.28
C GLU A 93 19.92 -12.63 8.98
N GLU A 94 19.29 -11.45 9.00
CA GLU A 94 19.83 -10.23 9.61
C GLU A 94 19.28 -9.98 11.04
N VAL A 95 18.35 -10.82 11.51
CA VAL A 95 17.63 -10.64 12.78
C VAL A 95 18.12 -11.62 13.83
N GLU A 96 18.56 -11.09 14.98
CA GLU A 96 18.89 -11.90 16.17
C GLU A 96 17.63 -12.64 16.66
N ASP A 97 17.73 -13.94 16.92
CA ASP A 97 16.61 -14.82 17.29
C ASP A 97 15.43 -14.83 16.28
N ALA A 98 15.76 -14.94 14.99
CA ALA A 98 14.80 -14.92 13.89
C ALA A 98 13.62 -15.90 14.06
N ALA A 99 13.85 -17.08 14.65
CA ALA A 99 12.82 -18.10 14.86
C ALA A 99 11.64 -17.63 15.74
N VAL A 100 11.86 -16.64 16.61
CA VAL A 100 10.82 -16.09 17.51
C VAL A 100 10.46 -14.66 17.13
N VAL A 101 11.45 -13.84 16.77
CA VAL A 101 11.26 -12.41 16.48
C VAL A 101 10.50 -12.21 15.17
N VAL A 102 10.85 -12.94 14.10
CA VAL A 102 10.21 -12.82 12.79
C VAL A 102 8.71 -13.14 12.87
N PRO A 103 8.25 -14.31 13.37
CA PRO A 103 6.82 -14.61 13.42
C PRO A 103 6.05 -13.65 14.31
N ARG A 104 6.62 -13.22 15.45
CA ARG A 104 5.98 -12.22 16.32
C ARG A 104 5.83 -10.87 15.62
N SER A 105 6.87 -10.42 14.90
CA SER A 105 6.84 -9.15 14.18
C SER A 105 5.81 -9.14 13.05
N MET A 106 5.64 -10.26 12.35
CA MET A 106 4.60 -10.42 11.32
C MET A 106 3.20 -10.29 11.91
N VAL A 107 2.93 -10.98 13.03
CA VAL A 107 1.63 -10.90 13.71
C VAL A 107 1.33 -9.49 14.20
N TRP A 108 2.30 -8.82 14.84
CA TRP A 108 2.13 -7.44 15.30
C TRP A 108 1.88 -6.47 14.15
N THR A 109 2.59 -6.63 13.04
CA THR A 109 2.40 -5.80 11.85
C THR A 109 1.00 -5.95 11.28
N TYR A 110 0.49 -7.18 11.17
CA TYR A 110 -0.89 -7.45 10.74
C TYR A 110 -1.91 -6.89 11.74
N ALA A 111 -1.76 -7.19 13.03
CA ALA A 111 -2.68 -6.77 14.08
C ALA A 111 -2.83 -5.25 14.16
N LEU A 112 -1.74 -4.50 13.94
CA LEU A 112 -1.79 -3.05 13.90
C LEU A 112 -2.33 -2.53 12.56
N SER A 113 -1.93 -3.10 11.41
CA SER A 113 -2.23 -2.51 10.10
C SER A 113 -3.65 -2.79 9.59
N VAL A 114 -4.19 -3.99 9.86
CA VAL A 114 -5.51 -4.43 9.40
C VAL A 114 -6.66 -3.53 9.89
N PRO A 115 -6.81 -3.24 11.20
CA PRO A 115 -7.94 -2.44 11.68
C PRO A 115 -7.93 -1.03 11.08
N PHE A 116 -6.75 -0.42 10.97
CA PHE A 116 -6.57 0.89 10.36
C PHE A 116 -6.96 0.90 8.88
N THR A 117 -6.50 -0.10 8.13
CA THR A 117 -6.87 -0.25 6.71
C THR A 117 -8.36 -0.49 6.54
N LEU A 118 -8.98 -1.30 7.41
CA LEU A 118 -10.41 -1.59 7.38
C LEU A 118 -11.25 -0.32 7.64
N ILE A 119 -10.86 0.51 8.60
CA ILE A 119 -11.56 1.78 8.89
C ILE A 119 -11.55 2.71 7.67
N VAL A 120 -10.38 2.89 7.05
CA VAL A 120 -10.26 3.73 5.84
C VAL A 120 -11.03 3.13 4.67
N LEU A 121 -10.96 1.82 4.48
CA LEU A 121 -11.69 1.12 3.42
C LEU A 121 -13.21 1.26 3.58
N LEU A 122 -13.73 1.02 4.78
CA LEU A 122 -15.16 1.18 5.07
C LEU A 122 -15.59 2.62 4.80
N THR A 123 -14.85 3.58 5.33
CA THR A 123 -15.15 5.00 5.13
C THR A 123 -15.11 5.36 3.63
N TYR A 124 -14.17 4.82 2.87
CA TYR A 124 -14.12 5.02 1.43
C TYR A 124 -15.34 4.41 0.72
N CYS A 125 -15.74 3.18 1.06
CA CYS A 125 -16.90 2.51 0.47
C CYS A 125 -18.23 3.23 0.75
N PHE A 126 -18.42 3.82 1.94
CA PHE A 126 -19.63 4.59 2.26
C PHE A 126 -19.75 5.90 1.47
N ASN A 127 -18.62 6.37 0.91
CA ASN A 127 -18.50 7.68 0.28
C ASN A 127 -18.14 7.62 -1.20
N ILE A 128 -18.06 6.41 -1.76
CA ILE A 128 -17.87 6.23 -3.19
C ILE A 128 -19.14 6.66 -3.94
N GLY A 129 -18.99 7.63 -4.85
CA GLY A 129 -20.07 8.12 -5.72
C GLY A 129 -20.51 7.09 -6.77
N SER A 130 -20.87 7.56 -7.97
CA SER A 130 -21.06 6.67 -9.12
C SER A 130 -19.73 6.00 -9.48
N ILE A 131 -19.76 4.67 -9.56
CA ILE A 131 -18.58 3.86 -9.95
C ILE A 131 -18.32 4.00 -11.44
N GLU A 132 -19.36 4.18 -12.27
CA GLU A 132 -19.20 4.39 -13.72
C GLU A 132 -18.36 5.64 -14.01
N GLU A 133 -18.65 6.75 -13.32
CA GLU A 133 -17.89 8.00 -13.47
C GLU A 133 -16.47 7.87 -12.90
N ALA A 134 -16.30 7.13 -11.80
CA ALA A 134 -14.99 6.92 -11.19
C ALA A 134 -14.04 6.10 -12.09
N VAL A 135 -14.56 5.16 -12.87
CA VAL A 135 -13.79 4.37 -13.84
C VAL A 135 -13.40 5.21 -15.07
N GLN A 136 -14.26 6.13 -15.49
CA GLN A 136 -13.97 7.04 -16.61
C GLN A 136 -13.05 8.21 -16.22
N ALA A 137 -12.94 8.52 -14.93
CA ALA A 137 -12.09 9.59 -14.44
C ALA A 137 -10.60 9.28 -14.62
N LYS A 138 -9.84 10.24 -15.17
CA LYS A 138 -8.38 10.16 -15.35
C LYS A 138 -7.62 9.85 -14.05
N HIS A 139 -8.18 10.27 -12.91
CA HIS A 139 -7.65 10.03 -11.58
C HIS A 139 -8.78 9.64 -10.62
N ALA A 140 -9.11 8.35 -10.57
CA ALA A 140 -10.21 7.82 -9.76
C ALA A 140 -10.14 8.25 -8.28
N LEU A 141 -8.94 8.25 -7.67
CA LEU A 141 -8.74 8.65 -6.27
C LEU A 141 -9.08 10.13 -6.03
N VAL A 142 -8.66 11.02 -6.93
CA VAL A 142 -8.94 12.46 -6.83
C VAL A 142 -10.41 12.75 -7.10
N TYR A 143 -11.03 12.01 -8.02
CA TYR A 143 -12.45 12.10 -8.31
C TYR A 143 -13.31 11.77 -7.09
N VAL A 144 -13.02 10.64 -6.44
CA VAL A 144 -13.77 10.21 -5.25
C VAL A 144 -13.55 11.18 -4.08
N LEU A 145 -12.33 11.70 -3.89
CA LEU A 145 -12.05 12.69 -2.85
C LEU A 145 -12.75 14.03 -3.11
N ARG A 146 -12.85 14.46 -4.37
CA ARG A 146 -13.63 15.65 -4.76
C ARG A 146 -15.12 15.47 -4.53
N ASN A 147 -15.65 14.29 -4.83
CA ASN A 147 -17.08 14.00 -4.62
C ASN A 147 -17.44 13.81 -3.15
N ALA A 148 -16.52 13.29 -2.36
CA ALA A 148 -16.70 13.09 -0.93
C ALA A 148 -16.60 14.38 -0.10
N MET A 149 -15.92 15.43 -0.61
CA MET A 149 -15.69 16.66 0.14
C MET A 149 -16.48 17.85 -0.43
N PRO A 150 -17.19 18.62 0.41
CA PRO A 150 -17.99 19.76 -0.03
C PRO A 150 -17.14 20.96 -0.52
N ALA A 151 -15.83 21.00 -0.24
CA ALA A 151 -14.94 22.10 -0.59
C ALA A 151 -13.65 21.63 -1.29
N ALA A 152 -13.21 22.39 -2.30
CA ALA A 152 -12.03 22.07 -3.11
C ALA A 152 -10.68 22.22 -2.35
N GLY A 153 -10.64 23.07 -1.31
CA GLY A 153 -9.44 23.32 -0.50
C GLY A 153 -8.98 22.09 0.28
N PRO A 154 -9.82 21.53 1.18
CA PRO A 154 -9.50 20.33 1.94
C PRO A 154 -9.19 19.11 1.05
N ALA A 155 -9.91 18.94 -0.06
CA ALA A 155 -9.67 17.85 -1.01
C ALA A 155 -8.26 17.90 -1.62
N THR A 156 -7.80 19.11 -1.97
CA THR A 156 -6.45 19.30 -2.53
C THR A 156 -5.38 19.08 -1.47
N GLY A 157 -5.56 19.62 -0.26
CA GLY A 157 -4.62 19.40 0.84
C GLY A 157 -4.47 17.92 1.21
N PHE A 158 -5.59 17.19 1.25
CA PHE A 158 -5.60 15.75 1.51
C PHE A 158 -4.90 14.96 0.39
N ALA A 159 -5.14 15.31 -0.88
CA ALA A 159 -4.46 14.69 -2.02
C ALA A 159 -2.94 14.91 -1.99
N VAL A 160 -2.49 16.14 -1.66
CA VAL A 160 -1.06 16.46 -1.53
C VAL A 160 -0.42 15.66 -0.38
N MET A 161 -1.10 15.56 0.76
CA MET A 161 -0.61 14.76 1.90
C MET A 161 -0.44 13.29 1.52
N ILE A 162 -1.42 12.68 0.85
CA ILE A 162 -1.31 11.30 0.34
C ILE A 162 -0.13 11.16 -0.62
N LEU A 163 0.06 12.13 -1.52
CA LEU A 163 1.17 12.11 -2.49
C LEU A 163 2.54 12.13 -1.80
N ILE A 164 2.70 12.93 -0.75
CA ILE A 164 3.94 12.95 0.06
C ILE A 164 4.19 11.57 0.70
N LEU A 165 3.16 10.96 1.29
CA LEU A 165 3.27 9.63 1.89
C LEU A 165 3.63 8.55 0.85
N LEU A 166 3.06 8.64 -0.36
CA LEU A 166 3.37 7.73 -1.47
C LEU A 166 4.83 7.84 -1.93
N ILE A 167 5.37 9.07 -1.97
CA ILE A 167 6.79 9.28 -2.29
C ILE A 167 7.66 8.61 -1.21
N MET A 168 7.34 8.79 0.07
CA MET A 168 8.06 8.13 1.17
C MET A 168 8.03 6.61 1.07
N VAL A 169 6.87 6.01 0.77
CA VAL A 169 6.76 4.54 0.56
C VAL A 169 7.62 4.09 -0.62
N THR A 170 7.65 4.88 -1.69
CA THR A 170 8.40 4.54 -2.91
C THR A 170 9.90 4.52 -2.64
N ILE A 171 10.41 5.50 -1.88
CA ILE A 171 11.81 5.52 -1.44
C ILE A 171 12.14 4.28 -0.61
N SER A 172 11.36 3.99 0.45
CA SER A 172 11.61 2.79 1.27
C SER A 172 11.48 1.46 0.50
N ALA A 173 10.57 1.40 -0.48
CA ALA A 173 10.41 0.20 -1.30
C ALA A 173 11.61 -0.02 -2.24
N LEU A 174 12.12 1.06 -2.85
CA LEU A 174 13.29 1.00 -3.74
C LEU A 174 14.58 0.65 -2.97
N ALA A 175 14.73 1.22 -1.77
CA ALA A 175 15.79 0.87 -0.83
C ALA A 175 15.78 -0.63 -0.45
N SER A 176 14.61 -1.15 -0.08
CA SER A 176 14.45 -2.57 0.26
C SER A 176 14.70 -3.50 -0.94
N ALA A 177 14.21 -3.15 -2.12
CA ALA A 177 14.45 -3.93 -3.33
C ALA A 177 15.95 -3.97 -3.68
N SER A 178 16.67 -2.86 -3.50
CA SER A 178 18.11 -2.79 -3.74
C SER A 178 18.90 -3.73 -2.82
N ARG A 179 18.53 -3.83 -1.54
CA ARG A 179 19.12 -4.80 -0.59
C ARG A 179 18.88 -6.25 -1.02
N GLN A 180 17.66 -6.58 -1.44
CA GLN A 180 17.31 -7.92 -1.92
C GLN A 180 18.09 -8.29 -3.18
N ILE A 181 18.19 -7.38 -4.16
CA ILE A 181 18.97 -7.60 -5.38
C ILE A 181 20.45 -7.82 -5.06
N PHE A 182 21.02 -7.05 -4.13
CA PHE A 182 22.40 -7.22 -3.69
C PHE A 182 22.63 -8.58 -3.02
N ALA A 183 21.72 -9.03 -2.14
CA ALA A 183 21.78 -10.35 -1.53
C ALA A 183 21.75 -11.48 -2.58
N PHE A 184 20.85 -11.40 -3.57
CA PHE A 184 20.79 -12.37 -4.66
C PHE A 184 22.04 -12.37 -5.55
N ALA A 185 22.67 -11.22 -5.77
CA ALA A 185 23.89 -11.12 -6.57
C ALA A 185 25.12 -11.72 -5.86
N LEU A 186 25.12 -11.76 -4.53
CA LEU A 186 26.20 -12.32 -3.72
C LEU A 186 26.10 -13.85 -3.51
N VAL A 187 24.96 -14.47 -3.84
CA VAL A 187 24.81 -15.95 -3.77
C VAL A 187 25.79 -16.59 -4.77
N PRO A 188 26.81 -17.34 -4.31
CA PRO A 188 27.74 -18.01 -5.21
C PRO A 188 27.00 -19.03 -6.08
N LYS A 189 27.33 -19.11 -7.37
CA LYS A 189 26.85 -20.19 -8.24
C LYS A 189 27.14 -21.54 -7.55
N PRO A 190 26.21 -22.52 -7.58
CA PRO A 190 26.52 -23.84 -7.06
C PRO A 190 27.76 -24.34 -7.81
N ALA A 191 28.82 -24.63 -7.05
CA ALA A 191 30.01 -25.25 -7.59
C ALA A 191 29.53 -26.51 -8.31
N SER A 192 29.64 -26.51 -9.64
CA SER A 192 29.44 -27.70 -10.45
C SER A 192 30.27 -28.81 -9.81
N VAL A 193 29.58 -29.88 -9.42
CA VAL A 193 30.14 -31.11 -8.89
C VAL A 193 31.38 -31.47 -9.71
N VAL A 194 32.56 -31.26 -9.13
CA VAL A 194 33.81 -31.80 -9.67
C VAL A 194 33.75 -33.29 -9.38
N LEU A 195 33.16 -34.03 -10.32
CA LEU A 195 33.36 -35.47 -10.44
C LEU A 195 34.81 -35.70 -10.86
N HIS A 196 35.66 -35.97 -9.88
CA HIS A 196 36.95 -36.65 -10.01
C HIS A 196 37.01 -37.55 -8.77
N GLY A 197 37.18 -38.86 -8.83
CA GLY A 197 37.44 -39.84 -9.87
C GLY A 197 37.71 -41.15 -9.11
#